data_AF-A0A1C4VPM0-F1
#
_entry.id   AF-A0A1C4VPM0-F1
#
_cell.length_a   1.000
_cell.length_b   1.000
_cell.length_c   1.000
_cell.angle_alpha   90.00
_cell.angle_beta   90.00
_cell.angle_gamma   90.00
#
_symmetry.space_group_name_H-M   'P 1'
#
loop_
_entity.id
_entity.type
_entity.pdbx_description
1 polymer ?
#
loop_
_entity_poly.entity_id
_entity_poly.type
_entity_poly.pdbx_seq_one_letter_code
_entity_poly.pdbx_strand_id
1 'polypeptide(L)'
;MSVIPLPTSHRPAALVVAVDAFLDRYRDDPGTRATYTETLRRLRETAGDQLPVAALTPELYEQTMARWDQGAANTWNKHLSALTSFTTYCHRQDWLTTDPGRRLERRKVTRTRDKAIPRARLDRLFTTTATHCASGCCGGCSTRPAPAPRRSSA
;
A
#
# COMPACT_ATOMS: atom_id res chain seq x y z
N MET A 1 -29.86 -14.14 34.34
CA MET A 1 -29.68 -14.77 33.01
C MET A 1 -28.20 -14.71 32.68
N SER A 2 -27.47 -15.82 32.76
CA SER A 2 -26.04 -15.86 32.46
C SER A 2 -25.87 -16.46 31.06
N VAL A 3 -25.39 -15.66 30.11
CA VAL A 3 -25.08 -16.13 28.76
C VAL A 3 -23.66 -16.68 28.82
N ILE A 4 -23.51 -18.00 28.68
CA ILE A 4 -22.20 -18.63 28.50
C ILE A 4 -21.85 -18.50 27.02
N PRO A 5 -20.82 -17.72 26.63
CA PRO A 5 -20.37 -17.71 25.25
C PRO A 5 -19.83 -19.10 24.89
N LEU A 6 -20.36 -19.68 23.81
CA LEU A 6 -19.86 -20.94 23.28
C LEU A 6 -18.44 -20.71 22.73
N PRO A 7 -17.47 -21.59 23.02
CA PRO A 7 -16.15 -21.49 22.44
C PRO A 7 -16.27 -21.67 20.92
N THR A 8 -16.07 -20.59 20.17
CA THR A 8 -15.82 -20.69 18.73
C THR A 8 -14.52 -21.46 18.59
N SER A 9 -14.61 -22.69 18.06
CA SER A 9 -13.45 -23.50 17.74
C SER A 9 -12.63 -22.73 16.72
N HIS A 10 -11.59 -22.09 17.23
CA HIS A 10 -10.74 -21.21 16.48
C HIS A 10 -9.86 -22.05 15.58
N ARG A 11 -10.28 -22.31 14.35
CA ARG A 11 -9.44 -23.09 13.44
C ARG A 11 -8.19 -22.25 13.17
N PRO A 12 -6.99 -22.68 13.59
CA PRO A 12 -5.79 -21.90 13.31
C PRO A 12 -5.62 -21.81 11.80
N ALA A 13 -5.73 -20.60 11.25
CA ALA A 13 -5.46 -20.37 9.84
C ALA A 13 -3.96 -20.47 9.60
N ALA A 14 -3.56 -21.24 8.59
CA ALA A 14 -2.19 -21.21 8.08
C ALA A 14 -1.91 -19.83 7.47
N LEU A 15 -0.67 -19.36 7.60
CA LEU A 15 -0.26 -18.03 7.14
C LEU A 15 -0.59 -17.79 5.66
N VAL A 16 -0.35 -18.77 4.79
CA VAL A 16 -0.69 -18.67 3.36
C VAL A 16 -2.17 -18.39 3.13
N VAL A 17 -3.06 -19.13 3.82
CA VAL A 17 -4.51 -18.97 3.69
C VAL A 17 -4.95 -17.58 4.16
N ALA A 18 -4.38 -17.10 5.27
CA ALA A 18 -4.71 -15.79 5.79
C ALA A 18 -4.22 -14.65 4.88
N VAL A 19 -3.02 -14.80 4.31
CA VAL A 19 -2.45 -13.83 3.36
C VAL A 19 -3.28 -13.77 2.08
N ASP A 20 -3.65 -14.92 1.51
CA ASP A 20 -4.44 -14.96 0.28
C ASP A 20 -5.83 -14.33 0.49
N ALA A 21 -6.51 -14.68 1.59
CA ALA A 21 -7.80 -14.09 1.96
C ALA A 21 -7.71 -12.57 2.19
N PHE A 22 -6.62 -12.10 2.80
CA PHE A 22 -6.38 -10.67 3.00
C PHE A 22 -6.16 -9.94 1.67
N LEU A 23 -5.32 -10.49 0.79
CA LEU A 23 -4.99 -9.87 -0.50
C LEU A 23 -6.19 -9.86 -1.47
N ASP A 24 -7.11 -10.82 -1.37
CA ASP A 24 -8.33 -10.86 -2.18
C ASP A 24 -9.22 -9.62 -1.97
N ARG A 25 -9.21 -9.05 -0.75
CA ARG A 25 -9.93 -7.79 -0.44
C ARG A 25 -9.43 -6.57 -1.23
N TYR A 26 -8.23 -6.66 -1.81
CA TYR A 26 -7.62 -5.59 -2.61
C TYR A 26 -7.54 -5.97 -4.10
N ARG A 27 -8.35 -6.93 -4.56
CA ARG A 27 -8.40 -7.34 -5.98
C ARG A 27 -8.64 -6.17 -6.95
N ASP A 28 -9.41 -5.16 -6.53
CA ASP A 28 -9.77 -4.00 -7.34
C ASP A 28 -8.84 -2.78 -7.09
N ASP A 29 -7.82 -2.93 -6.23
CA ASP A 29 -6.75 -1.93 -5.98
C ASP A 29 -5.37 -2.55 -6.22
N PRO A 30 -4.90 -2.61 -7.49
CA PRO A 30 -3.67 -3.29 -7.84
C PRO A 30 -2.42 -2.64 -7.23
N GLY A 31 -2.44 -1.33 -6.97
CA GLY A 31 -1.31 -0.61 -6.37
C GLY A 31 -1.10 -1.01 -4.91
N THR A 32 -2.18 -1.01 -4.12
CA THR A 32 -2.15 -1.46 -2.72
C THR A 32 -1.86 -2.96 -2.65
N ARG A 33 -2.52 -3.77 -3.49
CA ARG A 33 -2.32 -5.22 -3.55
C ARG A 33 -0.87 -5.58 -3.83
N ALA A 34 -0.22 -4.93 -4.80
CA ALA A 34 1.19 -5.19 -5.13
C ALA A 34 2.11 -4.90 -3.93
N THR A 35 1.91 -3.75 -3.27
CA THR A 35 2.67 -3.35 -2.09
C THR A 35 2.50 -4.34 -0.92
N TYR A 36 1.25 -4.77 -0.68
CA TYR A 36 0.96 -5.72 0.40
C TYR A 36 1.52 -7.10 0.06
N THR A 37 1.40 -7.54 -1.19
CA THR A 37 1.97 -8.80 -1.67
C THR A 37 3.48 -8.86 -1.46
N GLU A 38 4.20 -7.78 -1.78
CA GLU A 38 5.64 -7.73 -1.57
C GLU A 38 6.02 -7.97 -0.09
N THR A 39 5.29 -7.30 0.81
CA THR A 39 5.54 -7.39 2.26
C THR A 39 5.17 -8.77 2.80
N LEU A 40 4.00 -9.29 2.43
CA LEU A 40 3.48 -10.55 2.96
C LEU A 40 4.16 -11.77 2.37
N ARG A 41 4.68 -11.68 1.14
CA ARG A 41 5.59 -12.70 0.58
C ARG A 41 6.84 -12.82 1.45
N ARG A 42 7.43 -11.69 1.85
CA ARG A 42 8.62 -11.72 2.71
C ARG A 42 8.29 -12.31 4.08
N LEU A 43 7.15 -11.95 4.68
CA LEU A 43 6.70 -12.55 5.93
C LEU A 43 6.58 -14.07 5.81
N ARG A 44 5.95 -14.56 4.73
CA ARG A 44 5.81 -15.99 4.42
C ARG A 44 7.15 -16.69 4.24
N GLU A 45 8.12 -16.07 3.57
CA GLU A 45 9.48 -16.60 3.44
C GLU A 45 10.21 -16.70 4.79
N THR A 46 10.00 -15.73 5.68
CA THR A 46 10.62 -15.70 7.02
C THR A 46 9.98 -16.67 8.00
N ALA A 47 8.64 -16.76 7.99
CA ALA A 47 7.86 -17.53 8.97
C ALA A 47 7.52 -18.96 8.50
N GLY A 48 7.45 -19.18 7.19
CA GLY A 48 6.92 -20.39 6.57
C GLY A 48 5.41 -20.31 6.31
N ASP A 49 4.98 -20.84 5.16
CA ASP A 49 3.58 -20.77 4.70
C ASP A 49 2.57 -21.45 5.62
N GLN A 50 2.99 -22.53 6.26
CA GLN A 50 2.13 -23.36 7.10
C GLN A 50 2.13 -22.92 8.57
N LEU A 51 2.90 -21.88 8.93
CA LEU A 51 2.89 -21.36 10.28
C LEU A 51 1.45 -20.92 10.64
N PRO A 52 0.90 -21.38 11.78
CA PRO A 52 -0.37 -20.85 12.27
C PRO A 52 -0.26 -19.34 12.50
N VAL A 53 -1.23 -18.55 12.05
CA VAL A 53 -1.24 -17.09 12.26
C VAL A 53 -1.11 -16.72 13.74
N ALA A 54 -1.72 -17.49 14.64
CA ALA A 54 -1.62 -17.29 16.08
C ALA A 54 -0.19 -17.44 16.65
N ALA A 55 0.73 -18.05 15.90
CA ALA A 55 2.13 -18.23 16.28
C ALA A 55 3.05 -17.12 15.74
N LEU A 56 2.51 -16.10 15.08
CA LEU A 56 3.30 -14.94 14.64
C LEU A 56 3.85 -14.18 15.86
N THR A 57 5.16 -13.94 15.86
CA THR A 57 5.85 -13.26 16.94
C THR A 57 6.43 -11.92 16.50
N PRO A 58 6.77 -11.01 17.44
CA PRO A 58 7.49 -9.79 17.11
C PRO A 58 8.82 -10.04 16.41
N GLU A 59 9.55 -11.09 16.80
CA GLU A 59 10.85 -11.42 16.23
C GLU A 59 10.71 -11.77 14.73
N LEU A 60 9.65 -12.47 14.34
CA LEU A 60 9.36 -12.73 12.92
C LEU A 60 9.04 -11.43 12.16
N TYR A 61 8.34 -10.49 12.78
CA TYR A 61 8.02 -9.20 12.18
C TYR A 61 9.27 -8.32 12.03
N GLU A 62 10.14 -8.31 13.04
CA GLU A 62 11.44 -7.64 13.01
C GLU A 62 12.35 -8.23 11.91
N GLN A 63 12.47 -9.56 11.84
CA GLN A 63 13.24 -10.26 10.79
C GLN A 63 12.69 -10.00 9.38
N THR A 64 11.36 -9.95 9.25
CA THR A 64 10.68 -9.60 7.99
C THR A 64 11.05 -8.18 7.57
N MET A 65 11.00 -7.23 8.52
CA MET A 65 11.27 -5.80 8.28
C MET A 65 12.75 -5.47 8.08
N ALA A 66 13.67 -6.32 8.56
CA ALA A 66 15.13 -6.13 8.42
C ALA A 66 15.56 -5.91 6.96
N ARG A 67 14.80 -6.42 5.98
CA ARG A 67 15.03 -6.17 4.54
C ARG A 67 15.04 -4.68 4.17
N TRP A 68 14.23 -3.86 4.87
CA TRP A 68 14.08 -2.43 4.57
C TRP A 68 14.72 -1.54 5.64
N ASP A 69 15.59 -2.10 6.48
CA ASP A 69 16.19 -1.37 7.59
C ASP A 69 17.06 -0.19 7.14
N GLN A 70 17.73 -0.31 6.00
CA GLN A 70 18.52 0.77 5.37
C GLN A 70 17.73 1.58 4.34
N GLY A 71 16.42 1.32 4.22
CA GLY A 71 15.53 2.01 3.30
C GLY A 71 15.11 3.40 3.78
N ALA A 72 14.63 4.23 2.84
CA ALA A 72 14.02 5.51 3.17
C ALA A 72 12.84 5.35 4.15
N ALA A 73 12.60 6.36 4.99
CA ALA A 73 11.52 6.34 5.98
C ALA A 73 10.13 6.05 5.37
N ASN A 74 9.86 6.54 4.15
CA ASN A 74 8.63 6.23 3.42
C ASN A 74 8.52 4.74 3.06
N THR A 75 9.61 4.12 2.62
CA THR A 75 9.64 2.70 2.30
C THR A 75 9.41 1.87 3.56
N TRP A 76 10.11 2.18 4.66
CA TRP A 76 9.89 1.54 5.96
C TRP A 76 8.43 1.63 6.41
N ASN A 77 7.86 2.84 6.43
CA ASN A 77 6.49 3.06 6.86
C ASN A 77 5.46 2.39 5.96
N LYS A 78 5.74 2.27 4.66
CA LYS A 78 4.88 1.56 3.71
C LYS A 78 4.78 0.08 4.06
N HIS A 79 5.91 -0.59 4.29
CA HIS A 79 5.94 -2.01 4.66
C HIS A 79 5.39 -2.25 6.06
N LEU A 80 5.69 -1.37 7.02
CA LEU A 80 5.08 -1.42 8.35
C LEU A 80 3.55 -1.27 8.27
N SER A 81 3.04 -0.39 7.41
CA SER A 81 1.59 -0.25 7.23
C SER A 81 0.93 -1.51 6.67
N ALA A 82 1.61 -2.21 5.76
CA ALA A 82 1.11 -3.48 5.23
C ALA A 82 1.02 -4.55 6.33
N LEU A 83 2.05 -4.66 7.17
CA LEU A 83 2.05 -5.58 8.33
C LEU A 83 0.95 -5.21 9.33
N THR A 84 0.84 -3.95 9.76
CA THR A 84 -0.20 -3.51 10.69
C THR A 84 -1.62 -3.73 10.13
N SER A 85 -1.81 -3.52 8.82
CA SER A 85 -3.10 -3.75 8.16
C SER A 85 -3.47 -5.23 8.15
N PHE A 86 -2.51 -6.10 7.87
CA PHE A 86 -2.67 -7.55 7.96
C PHE A 86 -2.96 -8.00 9.39
N THR A 87 -2.21 -7.52 10.39
CA THR A 87 -2.46 -7.83 11.81
C THR A 87 -3.87 -7.42 12.23
N THR A 88 -4.29 -6.21 11.86
CA THR A 88 -5.65 -5.70 12.15
C THR A 88 -6.71 -6.59 11.51
N TYR A 89 -6.48 -7.06 10.28
CA TYR A 89 -7.36 -8.01 9.62
C TYR A 89 -7.42 -9.34 10.39
N CYS A 90 -6.28 -9.92 10.78
CA CYS A 90 -6.23 -11.16 11.53
C CYS A 90 -6.94 -11.06 12.89
N HIS A 91 -6.81 -9.92 13.60
CA HIS A 91 -7.57 -9.66 14.81
C HIS A 91 -9.09 -9.66 14.57
N ARG A 92 -9.56 -9.08 13.45
CA ARG A 92 -10.99 -9.07 13.10
C ARG A 92 -11.54 -10.44 12.70
N GLN A 93 -10.67 -11.37 12.29
CA GLN A 93 -11.01 -12.78 12.07
C GLN A 93 -10.85 -13.62 13.34
N ASP A 94 -10.55 -12.97 14.48
CA ASP A 94 -10.13 -13.56 15.75
C ASP A 94 -8.82 -14.35 15.71
N TRP A 95 -8.22 -14.61 14.53
CA TRP A 95 -7.03 -15.43 14.27
C TRP A 95 -5.78 -15.12 15.10
N LEU A 96 -5.75 -13.95 15.72
CA LEU A 96 -4.63 -13.41 16.46
C LEU A 96 -5.15 -12.66 17.68
N THR A 97 -4.57 -12.92 18.85
CA THR A 97 -4.95 -12.25 20.11
C THR A 97 -3.96 -11.16 20.50
N THR A 98 -2.68 -11.33 20.16
CA THR A 98 -1.59 -10.42 20.53
C THR A 98 -0.99 -9.80 19.30
N ASP A 99 -0.79 -8.48 19.29
CA ASP A 99 -0.13 -7.79 18.18
C ASP A 99 1.38 -8.12 18.11
N PRO A 100 1.87 -8.81 17.06
CA PRO A 100 3.29 -9.03 16.83
C PRO A 100 4.02 -7.76 16.40
N GLY A 101 3.32 -6.79 15.79
CA GLY A 101 3.90 -5.52 15.33
C GLY A 101 4.21 -4.52 16.44
N ARG A 102 3.85 -4.79 17.70
CA ARG A 102 3.96 -3.85 18.83
C ARG A 102 5.35 -3.29 19.12
N ARG A 103 6.42 -3.95 18.65
CA ARG A 103 7.82 -3.49 18.82
C ARG A 103 8.34 -2.65 17.65
N LEU A 104 7.58 -2.59 16.55
CA LEU A 104 7.97 -1.86 15.36
C LEU A 104 7.41 -0.44 15.39
N GLU A 105 8.29 0.55 15.27
CA GLU A 105 7.90 1.95 15.26
C GLU A 105 7.96 2.55 13.86
N ARG A 106 7.03 3.49 13.59
CA ARG A 106 7.05 4.28 12.37
C ARG A 106 8.23 5.25 12.40
N ARG A 107 8.97 5.33 11.30
CA ARG A 107 10.09 6.27 11.16
C ARG A 107 9.57 7.66 10.82
N LYS A 108 10.19 8.68 11.40
CA LYS A 108 9.88 10.07 11.09
C LYS A 108 10.24 10.38 9.65
N VAL A 109 9.26 10.84 8.88
CA VAL A 109 9.48 11.30 7.51
C VAL A 109 9.81 12.78 7.56
N THR A 110 11.05 13.14 7.24
CA THR A 110 11.37 14.53 6.93
C THR A 110 10.77 14.83 5.57
N ARG A 111 9.67 15.59 5.54
CA ARG A 111 9.13 16.13 4.29
C ARG A 111 10.14 17.12 3.71
N THR A 112 10.98 16.66 2.79
CA THR A 112 11.53 17.57 1.80
C THR A 112 10.32 18.08 1.02
N ARG A 113 9.96 19.36 1.21
CA ARG A 113 8.92 19.97 0.38
C ARG A 113 9.34 19.75 -1.06
N ASP A 114 8.48 19.16 -1.87
CA ASP A 114 8.67 19.14 -3.31
C ASP A 114 8.96 20.57 -3.73
N LYS A 115 10.18 20.81 -4.24
CA LYS A 115 10.53 22.15 -4.71
C LYS A 115 9.55 22.47 -5.82
N ALA A 116 8.82 23.58 -5.68
CA ALA A 116 7.91 24.05 -6.72
C ALA A 116 8.64 24.01 -8.07
N ILE A 117 8.06 23.33 -9.05
CA ILE A 117 8.65 23.26 -10.39
C ILE A 117 8.63 24.68 -10.95
N PRO A 118 9.78 25.32 -11.24
CA PRO A 118 9.80 26.68 -11.75
C PRO A 118 9.00 26.79 -13.04
N ARG A 119 8.29 27.90 -13.25
CA ARG A 119 7.43 28.12 -14.43
C ARG A 119 8.16 27.85 -15.75
N ALA A 120 9.42 28.30 -15.85
CA ALA A 120 10.27 28.05 -17.01
C ALA A 120 10.57 26.57 -17.27
N ARG A 121 10.63 25.73 -16.22
CA ARG A 121 10.78 24.27 -16.37
C ARG A 121 9.47 23.62 -16.81
N LEU A 122 8.33 24.11 -16.31
CA LEU A 122 7.01 23.69 -16.80
C LEU A 122 6.84 24.02 -18.28
N ASP A 123 7.19 25.25 -18.71
CA ASP A 123 7.11 25.65 -20.11
C ASP A 123 7.95 24.71 -21.00
N ARG A 124 9.20 24.41 -20.61
CA ARG A 124 10.02 23.45 -21.37
C ARG A 124 9.39 22.06 -21.46
N LEU A 125 8.84 21.53 -20.37
CA LEU A 125 8.18 20.22 -20.38
C LEU A 125 6.96 20.22 -21.31
N PHE A 126 6.12 21.25 -21.26
CA PHE A 126 4.94 21.35 -22.11
C PHE A 126 5.27 21.59 -23.59
N THR A 127 6.35 22.31 -23.89
CA THR A 127 6.79 22.52 -25.29
C THR A 127 7.53 21.29 -25.85
N THR A 128 8.17 20.48 -25.02
CA THR A 128 8.87 19.24 -25.45
C THR A 128 7.91 18.07 -25.69
N THR A 129 6.73 18.09 -25.06
CA THR A 129 5.72 17.01 -25.20
C THR A 129 4.94 17.09 -26.52
N ALA A 130 5.17 18.13 -27.34
CA ALA A 130 4.59 18.24 -28.68
C ALA A 130 5.24 17.29 -29.72
N THR A 131 6.36 16.62 -29.39
CA THR A 131 7.18 15.92 -30.40
C THR A 131 6.88 14.41 -30.55
N HIS A 132 5.94 13.82 -29.81
CA HIS A 132 5.59 12.40 -29.95
C HIS A 132 4.15 12.14 -30.41
N CYS A 133 3.66 12.97 -31.33
CA CYS A 133 2.50 12.61 -32.16
C CYS A 133 2.73 13.01 -33.61
N ALA A 134 3.78 12.46 -34.22
CA ALA A 134 4.04 12.60 -35.65
C ALA A 134 4.55 11.28 -36.26
N SER A 135 3.75 10.22 -36.12
CA SER A 135 3.74 9.10 -37.09
C SER A 135 2.52 8.20 -36.87
N GLY A 136 1.48 8.41 -37.69
CA GLY A 136 0.54 7.35 -38.08
C GLY A 136 -0.79 7.27 -37.34
N CYS A 137 -1.80 7.95 -37.88
CA CYS A 137 -3.20 7.53 -37.94
C CYS A 137 -3.91 7.07 -36.66
N CYS A 138 -4.69 7.96 -36.05
CA CYS A 138 -6.04 7.67 -35.52
C CYS A 138 -6.88 8.93 -35.66
N GLY A 139 -7.88 8.92 -36.54
CA GLY A 139 -8.82 10.02 -36.70
C GLY A 139 -9.66 10.21 -35.43
N GLY A 140 -9.92 11.48 -35.09
CA GLY A 140 -10.95 11.84 -34.12
C GLY A 140 -10.44 12.32 -32.77
N CYS A 141 -9.68 13.42 -32.71
CA CYS A 141 -9.55 14.22 -31.49
C CYS A 141 -10.25 15.57 -31.71
N SER A 142 -11.51 15.64 -31.29
CA SER A 142 -12.34 16.85 -31.26
C SER A 142 -11.70 17.91 -30.36
N THR A 143 -11.20 19.00 -30.95
CA THR A 143 -10.80 20.20 -30.23
C THR A 143 -12.05 20.93 -29.72
N ARG A 144 -12.17 21.03 -28.38
CA ARG A 144 -13.12 21.92 -27.71
C ARG A 144 -12.61 23.37 -27.87
N PRO A 145 -13.38 24.31 -28.44
CA PRO A 145 -12.92 25.68 -28.60
C PRO A 145 -12.87 26.42 -27.24
N ALA A 146 -11.88 27.31 -27.10
CA ALA A 146 -11.66 28.13 -25.92
C ALA A 146 -12.81 29.15 -25.71
N PRO A 147 -13.18 29.49 -24.46
CA PRO A 147 -14.18 30.52 -24.20
C PRO A 147 -13.65 31.92 -24.54
N ALA A 148 -14.49 32.72 -25.20
CA ALA A 148 -14.20 34.10 -25.59
C ALA A 148 -14.02 35.04 -24.38
N PRO A 149 -13.17 36.08 -24.48
CA PRO A 149 -13.00 37.06 -23.41
C PRO A 149 -14.26 37.94 -23.26
N ARG A 150 -14.69 38.13 -22.01
CA ARG A 150 -15.77 39.07 -21.65
C ARG A 150 -15.32 40.51 -21.94
N ARG A 151 -16.07 41.23 -22.76
CA ARG A 151 -15.97 42.69 -22.87
C ARG A 151 -16.57 43.32 -21.61
N SER A 152 -15.76 44.01 -20.82
CA SER A 152 -16.25 45.00 -19.87
C SER A 152 -16.78 46.19 -20.66
N SER A 153 -18.02 46.61 -20.37
CA SER A 153 -18.60 47.87 -20.87
C SER A 153 -18.85 48.78 -19.67
N ALA A 154 -18.44 50.04 -19.86
CA ALA A 154 -18.69 51.26 -19.07
C ALA A 154 -18.13 51.30 -17.63
#